data_AF-A0A953N5Q6-F1
#
_entry.id   AF-A0A953N5Q6-F1
#
_cell.length_a   1.000
_cell.length_b   1.000
_cell.length_c   1.000
_cell.angle_alpha   90.00
_cell.angle_beta   90.00
_cell.angle_gamma   90.00
#
_symmetry.space_group_name_H-M   'P 1'
#
loop_
_entity.id
_entity.type
_entity.pdbx_description
1 polymer ?
#
loop_
_entity_poly.entity_id
_entity_poly.type
_entity_poly.pdbx_seq_one_letter_code
_entity_poly.pdbx_strand_id
1 'polypeptide(L)'
;MTMVPNRFLDADLLNRLKQGPIKWDMVLTIGKSGDEEINPTVYWPADRQSVQAGTRTITDVKPQKGASCEKKMFSPTVLSNGFAPSADPILNFRQGVYGVSFSKRMTNQ
;
A
#
# COMPACT_ATOMS: atom_id res chain seq x y z
N MET A 1 8.96 -28.09 -15.50
CA MET A 1 8.70 -26.80 -14.85
C MET A 1 7.73 -26.03 -15.73
N THR A 2 6.50 -25.82 -15.31
CA THR A 2 5.50 -25.09 -16.11
C THR A 2 5.89 -23.62 -16.16
N MET A 3 6.12 -23.10 -17.36
CA MET A 3 6.47 -21.69 -17.56
C MET A 3 5.23 -20.85 -17.25
N VAL A 4 5.36 -19.94 -16.29
CA VAL A 4 4.29 -19.02 -15.93
C VAL A 4 4.33 -17.84 -16.93
N PRO A 5 3.20 -17.47 -17.57
CA PRO A 5 3.17 -16.36 -18.51
C PRO A 5 3.60 -15.04 -17.87
N ASN A 6 4.18 -14.15 -18.68
CA ASN A 6 4.36 -12.76 -18.27
C ASN A 6 3.01 -12.18 -17.82
N ARG A 7 3.01 -11.42 -16.73
CA ARG A 7 1.80 -10.78 -16.15
C ARG A 7 0.74 -11.78 -15.65
N PHE A 8 1.10 -13.01 -15.27
CA PHE A 8 0.12 -13.99 -14.76
C PHE A 8 -0.69 -13.52 -13.54
N LEU A 9 -0.14 -12.63 -12.70
CA LEU A 9 -0.86 -12.05 -11.55
C LEU A 9 -2.01 -11.13 -11.98
N ASP A 10 -1.90 -10.45 -13.12
CA ASP A 10 -3.01 -9.66 -13.68
C ASP A 10 -4.17 -10.60 -14.08
N ALA A 11 -3.82 -11.70 -14.75
CA ALA A 11 -4.78 -12.70 -15.19
C ALA A 11 -5.45 -13.41 -14.00
N ASP A 12 -4.67 -13.76 -12.97
CA ASP A 12 -5.19 -14.34 -11.72
C ASP A 12 -6.17 -13.39 -11.03
N LEU A 13 -5.81 -12.11 -10.87
CA LEU A 13 -6.68 -11.10 -10.25
C LEU A 13 -8.00 -10.95 -11.00
N LEU A 14 -7.96 -10.85 -12.33
CA LEU A 14 -9.15 -10.76 -13.17
C LEU A 14 -10.03 -12.01 -13.06
N ASN A 15 -9.41 -13.19 -13.04
CA ASN A 15 -10.15 -14.45 -12.92
C ASN A 15 -10.81 -14.60 -11.56
N ARG A 16 -10.16 -14.17 -10.47
CA ARG A 16 -10.77 -14.14 -9.13
C ARG A 16 -11.97 -13.19 -9.08
N LEU A 17 -11.88 -12.00 -9.68
CA LEU A 17 -12.98 -11.04 -9.71
C LEU A 17 -14.19 -11.51 -10.52
N LYS A 18 -14.00 -12.37 -11.52
CA LYS A 18 -15.12 -13.05 -12.22
C LYS A 18 -15.90 -14.00 -11.32
N GLN A 19 -15.27 -14.54 -10.27
CA GLN A 19 -15.93 -15.41 -9.29
C GLN A 19 -16.65 -14.62 -8.19
N GLY A 20 -16.33 -13.32 -8.04
CA GLY A 20 -16.98 -12.42 -7.11
C GLY A 20 -16.02 -11.38 -6.52
N PRO A 21 -16.52 -10.50 -5.63
CA PRO A 21 -15.70 -9.46 -5.02
C PRO A 21 -14.57 -10.03 -4.17
N ILE A 22 -13.38 -9.45 -4.31
CA ILE A 22 -12.23 -9.74 -3.44
C ILE A 22 -12.30 -8.83 -2.22
N LYS A 23 -12.11 -9.39 -1.03
CA LYS A 23 -12.12 -8.64 0.23
C LYS A 23 -10.74 -8.69 0.87
N TRP A 24 -10.30 -7.55 1.40
CA TRP A 24 -9.09 -7.42 2.19
C TRP A 24 -9.40 -6.70 3.49
N ASP A 25 -9.08 -7.33 4.61
CA ASP A 25 -9.30 -6.75 5.93
C ASP A 25 -8.08 -5.92 6.35
N MET A 26 -8.33 -4.66 6.69
CA MET A 26 -7.32 -3.77 7.24
C MET A 26 -7.15 -4.10 8.72
N VAL A 27 -6.03 -4.69 9.08
CA VAL A 27 -5.68 -5.01 10.46
C VAL A 27 -4.65 -4.02 10.96
N LEU A 28 -4.94 -3.37 12.08
CA LEU A 28 -4.03 -2.49 12.79
C LEU A 28 -3.49 -3.22 14.02
N THR A 29 -2.18 -3.12 14.24
CA THR A 29 -1.54 -3.59 15.48
C THR A 29 -1.42 -2.42 16.44
N ILE A 30 -1.87 -2.61 17.69
CA ILE A 30 -1.85 -1.56 18.71
C ILE A 30 -0.49 -1.56 19.40
N GLY A 31 0.28 -0.49 19.19
CA GLY A 31 1.58 -0.29 19.83
C GLY A 31 1.47 -0.01 21.33
N LYS A 32 2.57 -0.21 22.04
CA LYS A 32 2.76 0.15 23.44
C LYS A 32 3.95 1.08 23.58
N SER A 33 3.99 1.82 24.69
CA SER A 33 5.16 2.64 25.03
C SER A 33 6.43 1.78 25.02
N GLY A 34 7.48 2.27 24.35
CA GLY A 34 8.76 1.58 24.22
C GLY A 34 8.87 0.63 23.02
N ASP A 35 7.80 0.48 22.22
CA ASP A 35 7.92 -0.20 20.93
C ASP A 35 8.82 0.60 19.97
N GLU A 36 9.51 -0.12 19.08
CA GLU A 36 10.40 0.48 18.08
C GLU A 36 9.58 1.15 16.96
N GLU A 37 9.69 2.47 16.81
CA GLU A 37 8.89 3.25 15.86
C GLU A 37 9.70 3.87 14.71
N ILE A 38 11.03 3.77 14.76
CA ILE A 38 11.95 4.45 13.84
C ILE A 38 12.82 3.48 13.02
N ASN A 39 12.96 2.23 13.43
CA ASN A 39 13.69 1.21 12.66
C ASN A 39 12.72 0.24 11.97
N PRO A 40 12.45 0.41 10.66
CA PRO A 40 11.49 -0.41 9.92
C PRO A 40 11.95 -1.86 9.66
N THR A 41 13.13 -2.25 10.14
CA THR A 41 13.64 -3.63 10.05
C THR A 41 13.28 -4.49 11.26
N VAL A 42 12.73 -3.87 12.31
CA VAL A 42 12.38 -4.53 13.57
C VAL A 42 10.87 -4.72 13.63
N TYR A 43 10.44 -5.97 13.79
CA TYR A 43 9.04 -6.28 14.05
C TYR A 43 8.71 -6.03 15.52
N TRP A 44 7.51 -5.51 15.77
CA TRP A 44 6.94 -5.53 17.11
C TRP A 44 6.68 -6.98 17.58
N PRO A 45 6.61 -7.21 18.90
CA PRO A 45 6.23 -8.51 19.45
C PRO A 45 4.93 -9.06 18.86
N ALA A 46 4.88 -10.36 18.59
CA ALA A 46 3.72 -11.01 17.97
C ALA A 46 2.49 -11.09 18.88
N ASP A 47 2.63 -10.83 20.18
CA ASP A 47 1.56 -10.85 21.18
C ASP A 47 0.74 -9.56 21.24
N ARG A 48 1.03 -8.59 20.37
CA ARG A 48 0.33 -7.30 20.32
C ARG A 48 -1.13 -7.49 19.94
N GLN A 49 -2.00 -6.70 20.56
CA GLN A 49 -3.40 -6.66 20.20
C GLN A 49 -3.54 -6.18 18.75
N SER A 50 -4.35 -6.89 17.97
CA SER A 50 -4.74 -6.48 16.63
C SER A 50 -6.21 -6.11 16.58
N VAL A 51 -6.55 -5.13 15.76
CA VAL A 51 -7.93 -4.67 15.53
C VAL A 51 -8.17 -4.61 14.03
N GLN A 52 -9.26 -5.24 13.57
CA GLN A 52 -9.74 -5.05 12.21
C GLN A 52 -10.42 -3.68 12.11
N ALA A 53 -9.76 -2.73 11.46
CA ALA A 53 -10.24 -1.36 11.30
C ALA A 53 -11.27 -1.21 10.17
N GLY A 54 -11.31 -2.17 9.24
CA GLY A 54 -12.31 -2.20 8.18
C GLY A 54 -12.01 -3.25 7.12
N THR A 55 -12.87 -3.32 6.11
CA THR A 55 -12.74 -4.23 4.97
C THR A 55 -12.80 -3.46 3.67
N ARG A 56 -11.76 -3.61 2.85
CA ARG A 56 -11.75 -3.14 1.47
C ARG A 56 -12.33 -4.21 0.56
N THR A 57 -13.46 -3.91 -0.08
CA THR A 57 -14.03 -4.75 -1.14
C THR A 57 -13.60 -4.22 -2.50
N ILE A 58 -13.03 -5.09 -3.33
CA ILE A 58 -12.64 -4.83 -4.71
C ILE A 58 -13.61 -5.60 -5.59
N THR A 59 -14.36 -4.87 -6.41
CA THR A 59 -15.38 -5.44 -7.31
C THR A 59 -14.98 -5.36 -8.78
N ASP A 60 -14.05 -4.49 -9.13
CA ASP A 60 -13.59 -4.27 -10.51
C ASP A 60 -12.14 -3.76 -10.51
N VAL A 61 -11.43 -4.01 -11.62
CA VAL A 61 -10.07 -3.52 -11.86
C VAL A 61 -9.90 -3.13 -13.32
N LYS A 62 -9.04 -2.14 -13.55
CA LYS A 62 -8.71 -1.66 -14.90
C LYS A 62 -7.21 -1.66 -15.11
N PRO A 63 -6.73 -1.86 -16.35
CA PRO A 63 -5.33 -1.65 -16.67
C PRO A 63 -4.88 -0.25 -16.25
N GLN A 64 -3.66 -0.14 -15.70
CA GLN A 64 -3.13 1.14 -15.23
C GLN A 64 -2.95 2.16 -16.37
N LYS A 65 -2.51 1.70 -17.55
CA LYS A 65 -2.24 2.56 -18.71
C LYS A 65 -3.52 3.32 -19.11
N GLY A 66 -3.49 4.65 -19.01
CA GLY A 66 -4.62 5.51 -19.33
C GLY A 66 -5.69 5.60 -18.24
N ALA A 67 -5.51 4.92 -17.10
CA ALA A 67 -6.42 5.03 -15.96
C ALA A 67 -6.10 6.27 -15.12
N SER A 68 -7.09 6.74 -14.36
CA SER A 68 -6.94 7.94 -13.53
C SER A 68 -5.89 7.79 -12.41
N CYS A 69 -5.57 6.55 -12.00
CA CYS A 69 -4.54 6.27 -10.99
C CYS A 69 -3.12 6.61 -11.46
N GLU A 70 -2.85 6.61 -12.77
CA GLU A 70 -1.53 6.91 -13.33
C GLU A 70 -1.07 8.33 -12.98
N LYS A 71 -2.03 9.27 -12.94
CA LYS A 71 -1.82 10.68 -12.61
C LYS A 71 -1.91 10.98 -11.11
N LYS A 72 -1.98 9.96 -10.26
CA LYS A 72 -1.98 10.13 -8.79
C LYS A 72 -0.60 9.88 -8.20
N MET A 73 -0.27 10.65 -7.17
CA MET A 73 0.86 10.39 -6.28
C MET A 73 0.32 9.67 -5.03
N PHE A 74 0.73 8.44 -4.81
CA PHE A 74 0.40 7.66 -3.60
C PHE A 74 1.41 7.96 -2.49
N SER A 75 1.38 9.18 -1.97
CA SER A 75 2.29 9.61 -0.89
C SER A 75 1.97 8.87 0.42
N PRO A 76 2.99 8.38 1.15
CA PRO A 76 2.79 7.72 2.44
C PRO A 76 2.53 8.68 3.60
N THR A 77 2.68 9.99 3.42
CA THR A 77 2.51 11.01 4.47
C THR A 77 1.38 12.01 4.20
N VAL A 78 0.60 11.80 3.12
CA VAL A 78 -0.71 12.44 2.96
C VAL A 78 -1.72 11.66 3.80
N LEU A 79 -2.00 12.17 5.00
CA LEU A 79 -2.80 11.50 6.02
C LEU A 79 -4.08 12.28 6.34
N SER A 80 -5.12 11.58 6.78
CA SER A 80 -6.36 12.19 7.27
C SER A 80 -6.23 12.60 8.74
N ASN A 81 -7.14 13.45 9.22
CA ASN A 81 -7.21 13.84 10.63
C ASN A 81 -7.26 12.61 11.54
N GLY A 82 -6.48 12.65 12.63
CA GLY A 82 -6.32 11.52 13.56
C GLY A 82 -5.11 10.63 13.28
N PHE A 83 -4.35 10.87 12.21
CA PHE A 83 -3.12 10.15 11.89
C PHE A 83 -1.93 11.12 11.79
N ALA A 84 -0.77 10.68 12.26
CA ALA A 84 0.51 11.38 12.12
C ALA A 84 1.60 10.37 11.71
N PRO A 85 2.61 10.79 10.92
CA PRO A 85 3.75 9.93 10.63
C PRO A 85 4.62 9.75 11.89
N SER A 86 5.28 8.60 12.01
CA SER A 86 6.31 8.41 13.04
C SER A 86 7.60 9.18 12.70
N ALA A 87 8.58 9.12 13.60
CA ALA A 87 9.91 9.68 13.37
C ALA A 87 10.82 8.78 12.49
N ASP A 88 10.30 7.70 11.88
CA ASP A 88 11.08 6.82 11.00
C ASP A 88 11.74 7.62 9.86
N PRO A 89 13.09 7.66 9.79
CA PRO A 89 13.80 8.41 8.76
C PRO A 89 13.54 7.87 7.35
N ILE A 90 13.25 6.58 7.19
CA ILE A 90 12.87 5.99 5.90
C ILE A 90 11.48 6.47 5.49
N LEU A 91 10.50 6.47 6.40
CA LEU A 91 9.17 7.02 6.13
C LEU A 91 9.26 8.49 5.71
N ASN A 92 10.01 9.30 6.47
CA ASN A 92 10.17 10.73 6.23
C ASN A 92 10.90 11.02 4.91
N PHE A 93 11.93 10.23 4.57
CA PHE A 93 12.64 10.34 3.30
C PHE A 93 11.75 10.02 2.09
N ARG A 94 10.84 9.04 2.20
CA ARG A 94 9.97 8.60 1.09
C ARG A 94 9.11 9.70 0.52
N GLN A 95 8.71 10.69 1.32
CA GLN A 95 7.86 11.76 0.82
C GLN A 95 8.50 12.53 -0.34
N GLY A 96 9.77 12.90 -0.21
CA GLY A 96 10.52 13.59 -1.26
C GLY A 96 10.70 12.72 -2.51
N VAL A 97 11.02 11.44 -2.31
CA VAL A 97 11.23 10.47 -3.41
C VAL A 97 9.97 10.28 -4.25
N TYR A 98 8.81 10.15 -3.59
CA TYR A 98 7.52 10.00 -4.27
C TYR A 98 7.17 11.27 -5.06
N GLY A 99 7.49 12.45 -4.50
CA GLY A 99 7.37 13.73 -5.20
C GLY A 99 8.23 13.79 -6.47
N VAL A 100 9.52 13.46 -6.38
CA VAL A 100 10.42 13.45 -7.55
C VAL A 100 9.94 12.46 -8.62
N SER A 101 9.55 11.24 -8.23
CA SER A 101 9.03 10.23 -9.14
C SER A 101 7.75 10.69 -9.84
N PHE A 102 6.84 11.33 -9.09
CA PHE A 102 5.63 11.91 -9.64
C PHE A 102 5.94 13.02 -10.65
N SER A 103 6.80 13.97 -10.30
CA SER A 103 7.21 15.05 -11.20
C SER A 103 7.77 14.51 -12.51
N LYS A 104 8.71 13.56 -12.46
CA LYS A 104 9.28 12.94 -13.67
C LYS A 104 8.22 12.25 -14.52
N ARG A 105 7.30 11.50 -13.90
CA ARG A 105 6.18 10.84 -14.61
C ARG A 105 5.26 11.84 -15.30
N MET A 106 5.03 12.99 -14.69
CA MET A 106 4.14 14.02 -15.25
C MET A 106 4.81 14.90 -16.31
N THR A 107 6.15 14.99 -16.31
CA THR A 107 6.92 15.77 -17.28
C THR A 107 7.58 14.91 -18.36
N ASN A 108 7.36 13.60 -18.37
CA ASN A 108 7.99 12.63 -19.28
C ASN A 108 9.53 12.73 -19.32
N GLN A 109 10.16 12.90 -18.15
CA GLN A 109 11.62 12.86 -17.96
C GLN A 109 12.13 11.45 -17.60
#